data_AF-H2Y2D3-F1
#
_entry.id   AF-H2Y2D3-F1
#
_cell.length_a   1.000
_cell.length_b   1.000
_cell.length_c   1.000
_cell.angle_alpha   90.00
_cell.angle_beta   90.00
_cell.angle_gamma   90.00
#
_symmetry.space_group_name_H-M   'P 1'
#
loop_
_entity.id
_entity.type
_entity.pdbx_description
1 polymer ?
#
loop_
_entity_poly.entity_id
_entity_poly.type
_entity_poly.pdbx_seq_one_letter_code
_entity_poly.pdbx_strand_id
1 'polypeptide(L)'
;MIDQQNALINNIEEFRDQNLEARGEAARKLQDLVQKRINYLQNPKDCRSNRKLVCAIHKKCGFGCQLHHLSYCMMTAYGTGRTMILVSKLWLYNPGGWEEIFEPLSATCTQTFNFKPQVWRDCMPRRIMMLPAVDQLPKAPRFAPLGIPEDLADELDQFHGSPGVWWVGQFIKYIFRPRPWLRKELDGYEVTVDYSTPIVGVHVRRTDKIGKEASFHAIDEYMKHVDDWFDRYDQQRNSQQQEPTRRRVYLATDDPTLLPIAKAKFPHYTFVSFVHFSRTAGSLFHRYSTDSLRGVIADIHLLSKCNYLVCTFSSQVCRVAYELMQTLHPDASNYFHSLDDVYYYGGQTAHEQTAVLDHDPKPGSQEIELRVGDVVGIAGNHWDGFSKGTNRRTKQTGLYPSYKTKEIFPLVKYPTYPQ
;
A
#
# COMPACT_ATOMS: atom_id res chain seq x y z
N MET A 1 27.15 16.73 -9.16
CA MET A 1 26.91 15.47 -8.40
C MET A 1 25.49 14.95 -8.62
N ILE A 2 24.44 15.77 -8.45
CA ILE A 2 23.04 15.36 -8.70
C ILE A 2 22.83 14.89 -10.16
N ASP A 3 23.36 15.63 -11.14
CA ASP A 3 23.25 15.21 -12.56
C ASP A 3 23.92 13.86 -12.87
N GLN A 4 25.05 13.56 -12.21
CA GLN A 4 25.73 12.28 -12.36
C GLN A 4 24.94 11.14 -11.71
N GLN A 5 24.34 11.39 -10.54
CA GLN A 5 23.47 10.43 -9.87
C GLN A 5 22.22 10.15 -10.72
N ASN A 6 21.57 11.19 -11.24
CA ASN A 6 20.41 11.07 -12.09
C ASN A 6 20.74 10.30 -13.39
N ALA A 7 21.87 10.58 -14.02
CA ALA A 7 22.33 9.83 -15.18
C ALA A 7 22.55 8.33 -14.88
N LEU A 8 23.14 7.99 -13.73
CA LEU A 8 23.31 6.60 -13.32
C LEU A 8 21.96 5.91 -13.08
N ILE A 9 21.02 6.58 -12.40
CA ILE A 9 19.68 6.05 -12.16
C ILE A 9 18.95 5.83 -13.49
N ASN A 10 19.05 6.79 -14.43
CA ASN A 10 18.45 6.66 -15.76
C ASN A 10 19.02 5.47 -16.53
N ASN A 11 20.34 5.22 -16.48
CA ASN A 11 20.94 4.05 -17.10
C ASN A 11 20.45 2.73 -16.48
N ILE A 12 20.24 2.71 -15.15
CA ILE A 12 19.67 1.55 -14.45
C ILE A 12 18.21 1.32 -14.88
N GLU A 13 17.42 2.40 -14.98
CA GLU A 13 16.03 2.33 -15.44
C GLU A 13 15.94 1.88 -16.90
N GLU A 14 16.80 2.38 -17.79
CA GLU A 14 16.88 1.95 -19.19
C GLU A 14 17.26 0.46 -19.30
N PHE A 15 18.25 0.01 -18.53
CA PHE A 15 18.62 -1.42 -18.47
C PHE A 15 17.46 -2.28 -17.96
N ARG A 16 16.73 -1.79 -16.96
CA ARG A 16 15.56 -2.46 -16.39
C ARG A 16 14.41 -2.56 -17.41
N ASP A 17 14.26 -1.55 -18.27
CA ASP A 17 13.20 -1.48 -19.26
C ASP A 17 13.45 -2.38 -20.50
N GLN A 18 14.69 -2.83 -20.74
CA GLN A 18 15.00 -3.82 -21.79
C GLN A 18 14.18 -5.11 -21.66
N ASN A 19 13.80 -5.50 -20.43
CA ASN A 19 13.00 -6.68 -20.14
C ASN A 19 11.56 -6.34 -19.70
N LEU A 20 11.08 -5.12 -19.95
CA LEU A 20 9.79 -4.63 -19.45
C LEU A 20 8.61 -5.49 -19.92
N GLU A 21 8.61 -5.92 -21.18
CA GLU A 21 7.54 -6.74 -21.74
C GLU A 21 7.45 -8.11 -21.05
N ALA A 22 8.58 -8.82 -20.94
CA ALA A 22 8.66 -10.12 -20.27
C ALA A 22 8.28 -10.03 -18.78
N ARG A 23 8.77 -8.99 -18.07
CA ARG A 23 8.38 -8.72 -16.67
C ARG A 23 6.89 -8.41 -16.57
N GLY A 24 6.34 -7.66 -17.52
CA GLY A 24 4.92 -7.35 -17.57
C GLY A 24 4.05 -8.57 -17.83
N GLU A 25 4.50 -9.50 -18.67
CA GLU A 25 3.81 -10.77 -18.88
C GLU A 25 3.85 -11.65 -17.62
N ALA A 26 5.01 -11.80 -16.99
CA ALA A 26 5.16 -12.55 -15.74
C ALA A 26 4.26 -11.97 -14.63
N ALA A 27 4.29 -10.65 -14.44
CA ALA A 27 3.46 -9.96 -13.46
C ALA A 27 1.95 -10.15 -13.71
N ARG A 28 1.51 -10.03 -14.98
CA ARG A 28 0.11 -10.26 -15.36
C ARG A 28 -0.32 -11.71 -15.10
N LYS A 29 0.50 -12.68 -15.51
CA LYS A 29 0.21 -14.11 -15.31
C LYS A 29 0.07 -14.45 -13.83
N LEU A 30 0.98 -13.94 -12.99
CA LEU A 30 0.95 -14.19 -11.56
C LEU A 30 -0.22 -13.49 -10.86
N GLN A 31 -0.52 -12.25 -11.24
CA GLN A 31 -1.72 -11.54 -10.79
C GLN A 31 -2.99 -12.32 -11.16
N ASP A 32 -3.13 -12.75 -12.41
CA ASP A 32 -4.30 -13.51 -12.87
C ASP A 32 -4.45 -14.83 -12.12
N LEU A 33 -3.35 -15.54 -11.86
CA LEU A 33 -3.34 -16.74 -11.03
C LEU A 33 -3.89 -16.46 -9.64
N VAL A 34 -3.35 -15.45 -8.93
CA VAL A 34 -3.79 -15.13 -7.57
C VAL A 34 -5.24 -14.68 -7.55
N GLN A 35 -5.67 -13.82 -8.49
CA GLN A 35 -7.07 -13.39 -8.59
C GLN A 35 -8.02 -14.57 -8.86
N LYS A 36 -7.62 -15.54 -9.69
CA LYS A 36 -8.38 -16.79 -9.89
C LYS A 36 -8.48 -17.61 -8.60
N ARG A 37 -7.38 -17.78 -7.86
CA ARG A 37 -7.38 -18.50 -6.57
C ARG A 37 -8.28 -17.83 -5.52
N ILE A 38 -8.20 -16.50 -5.38
CA ILE A 38 -9.09 -15.75 -4.48
C ILE A 38 -10.55 -15.91 -4.92
N ASN A 39 -10.83 -15.81 -6.22
CA ASN A 39 -12.19 -15.95 -6.74
C ASN A 39 -12.75 -17.36 -6.52
N TYR A 40 -11.94 -18.41 -6.71
CA TYR A 40 -12.31 -19.79 -6.41
C TYR A 40 -12.66 -19.98 -4.93
N LEU A 41 -11.78 -19.52 -4.03
CA LEU A 41 -12.00 -19.56 -2.58
C LEU A 41 -13.31 -18.85 -2.17
N GLN A 42 -13.55 -17.68 -2.75
CA GLN A 42 -14.69 -16.87 -2.41
C GLN A 42 -16.00 -17.42 -2.98
N ASN A 43 -15.97 -18.29 -3.98
CA ASN A 43 -17.18 -18.76 -4.67
C ASN A 43 -17.37 -20.30 -4.58
N PRO A 44 -17.65 -20.86 -3.39
CA PRO A 44 -17.89 -22.28 -3.24
C PRO A 44 -19.21 -22.72 -3.89
N LYS A 45 -19.25 -23.93 -4.45
CA LYS A 45 -20.47 -24.53 -5.02
C LYS A 45 -21.61 -24.67 -4.01
N ASP A 46 -21.28 -25.01 -2.76
CA ASP A 46 -22.23 -25.07 -1.64
C ASP A 46 -21.80 -24.11 -0.52
N CYS A 47 -22.41 -22.93 -0.51
CA CYS A 47 -22.17 -21.95 0.55
C CYS A 47 -22.58 -22.48 1.92
N ARG A 48 -23.61 -23.33 2.04
CA ARG A 48 -24.08 -23.79 3.35
C ARG A 48 -22.98 -24.60 4.00
N SER A 49 -22.52 -25.69 3.38
CA SER A 49 -21.49 -26.60 3.93
C SER A 49 -20.08 -26.01 4.03
N ASN A 50 -19.75 -24.95 3.29
CA ASN A 50 -18.38 -24.44 3.24
C ASN A 50 -17.87 -23.88 4.58
N ARG A 51 -16.54 -23.93 4.77
CA ARG A 51 -15.85 -23.26 5.87
C ARG A 51 -15.81 -21.75 5.63
N LYS A 52 -16.04 -20.98 6.69
CA LYS A 52 -16.18 -19.52 6.60
C LYS A 52 -15.33 -18.80 7.63
N LEU A 53 -14.89 -17.61 7.27
CA LEU A 53 -14.25 -16.64 8.15
C LEU A 53 -15.06 -15.34 8.09
N VAL A 54 -15.65 -14.96 9.21
CA VAL A 54 -16.46 -13.75 9.36
C VAL A 54 -15.54 -12.60 9.79
N CYS A 55 -15.62 -11.49 9.08
CA CYS A 55 -14.88 -10.27 9.37
C CYS A 55 -15.85 -9.08 9.37
N ALA A 56 -15.72 -8.18 10.34
CA ALA A 56 -16.61 -7.04 10.51
C ALA A 56 -15.87 -5.73 10.23
N ILE A 57 -16.43 -4.86 9.38
CA ILE A 57 -15.77 -3.62 8.95
C ILE A 57 -15.66 -2.56 10.07
N HIS A 58 -16.40 -2.73 11.18
CA HIS A 58 -16.62 -1.72 12.23
C HIS A 58 -15.40 -1.42 13.13
N LYS A 59 -14.18 -1.63 12.64
CA LYS A 59 -12.97 -1.15 13.32
C LYS A 59 -13.03 0.37 13.44
N LYS A 60 -12.79 0.88 14.64
CA LYS A 60 -12.85 2.33 14.96
C LYS A 60 -11.60 3.06 14.46
N CYS A 61 -11.52 3.25 13.14
CA CYS A 61 -10.47 4.00 12.47
C CYS A 61 -10.95 4.50 11.11
N GLY A 62 -10.14 5.33 10.42
CA GLY A 62 -10.47 5.82 9.09
C GLY A 62 -10.46 4.74 8.00
N PHE A 63 -10.95 5.09 6.80
CA PHE A 63 -11.19 4.15 5.70
C PHE A 63 -9.99 3.28 5.32
N GLY A 64 -8.79 3.86 5.14
CA GLY A 64 -7.59 3.07 4.80
C GLY A 64 -7.24 2.01 5.85
N CYS A 65 -7.42 2.32 7.14
CA CYS A 65 -7.24 1.35 8.22
C CYS A 65 -8.32 0.23 8.21
N GLN A 66 -9.57 0.57 7.88
CA GLN A 66 -10.63 -0.42 7.69
C GLN A 66 -10.36 -1.32 6.49
N LEU A 67 -9.85 -0.78 5.38
CA LEU A 67 -9.50 -1.55 4.20
C LEU A 67 -8.34 -2.52 4.47
N HIS A 68 -7.31 -2.09 5.20
CA HIS A 68 -6.28 -3.01 5.68
C HIS A 68 -6.87 -4.07 6.63
N HIS A 69 -7.79 -3.72 7.53
CA HIS A 69 -8.46 -4.75 8.34
C HIS A 69 -9.15 -5.83 7.47
N LEU A 70 -9.83 -5.43 6.39
CA LEU A 70 -10.45 -6.38 5.45
C LEU A 70 -9.42 -7.21 4.69
N SER A 71 -8.32 -6.60 4.23
CA SER A 71 -7.23 -7.29 3.53
C SER A 71 -6.60 -8.36 4.43
N TYR A 72 -6.28 -8.01 5.68
CA TYR A 72 -5.80 -8.95 6.69
C TYR A 72 -6.77 -10.13 6.92
N CYS A 73 -8.07 -9.85 7.00
CA CYS A 73 -9.09 -10.88 7.09
C CYS A 73 -9.10 -11.80 5.87
N MET A 74 -9.01 -11.24 4.66
CA MET A 74 -9.00 -12.01 3.41
C MET A 74 -7.72 -12.85 3.28
N MET A 75 -6.56 -12.32 3.66
CA MET A 75 -5.29 -13.07 3.71
C MET A 75 -5.38 -14.27 4.65
N THR A 76 -5.97 -14.08 5.83
CA THR A 76 -6.19 -15.16 6.80
C THR A 76 -7.21 -16.18 6.29
N ALA A 77 -8.28 -15.72 5.64
CA ALA A 77 -9.29 -16.57 5.03
C ALA A 77 -8.67 -17.45 3.91
N TYR A 78 -7.82 -16.83 3.08
CA TYR A 78 -7.05 -17.47 2.03
C TYR A 78 -6.04 -18.49 2.57
N GLY A 79 -5.30 -18.16 3.62
CA GLY A 79 -4.38 -19.10 4.27
C GLY A 79 -5.07 -20.31 4.91
N THR A 80 -6.34 -20.18 5.28
CA THR A 80 -7.07 -21.21 6.03
C THR A 80 -8.11 -21.98 5.24
N GLY A 81 -8.24 -21.71 3.93
CA GLY A 81 -9.24 -22.36 3.08
C GLY A 81 -10.67 -22.04 3.51
N ARG A 82 -10.94 -20.79 3.90
CA ARG A 82 -12.25 -20.32 4.35
C ARG A 82 -12.75 -19.22 3.43
N THR A 83 -14.01 -19.29 3.00
CA THR A 83 -14.66 -18.16 2.34
C THR A 83 -14.83 -17.03 3.36
N MET A 84 -14.36 -15.83 3.02
CA MET A 84 -14.56 -14.64 3.83
C MET A 84 -16.00 -14.15 3.68
N ILE A 85 -16.67 -13.92 4.81
CA ILE A 85 -17.98 -13.29 4.92
C ILE A 85 -17.81 -11.93 5.58
N LEU A 86 -18.25 -10.88 4.89
CA LEU A 86 -18.17 -9.50 5.38
C LEU A 86 -19.45 -9.11 6.12
N VAL A 87 -19.29 -8.56 7.32
CA VAL A 87 -20.34 -7.87 8.06
C VAL A 87 -20.13 -6.37 7.90
N SER A 88 -20.99 -5.74 7.12
CA SER A 88 -20.84 -4.34 6.67
C SER A 88 -22.01 -3.40 7.05
N LYS A 89 -23.17 -3.93 7.42
CA LYS A 89 -24.34 -3.09 7.78
C LYS A 89 -24.05 -2.22 9.00
N LEU A 90 -24.62 -1.02 9.06
CA LEU A 90 -24.33 -0.02 10.11
C LEU A 90 -22.86 0.43 10.09
N TRP A 91 -22.25 0.41 8.90
CA TRP A 91 -20.91 0.97 8.72
C TRP A 91 -20.96 2.50 8.82
N LEU A 92 -19.99 3.05 9.57
CA LEU A 92 -19.94 4.45 9.92
C LEU A 92 -19.85 5.39 8.71
N TYR A 93 -19.14 4.97 7.64
CA TYR A 93 -19.07 5.76 6.40
C TYR A 93 -20.31 5.60 5.52
N ASN A 94 -20.94 4.43 5.52
CA ASN A 94 -22.09 4.13 4.68
C ASN A 94 -23.02 3.10 5.37
N PRO A 95 -24.09 3.55 6.04
CA PRO A 95 -24.93 2.67 6.87
C PRO A 95 -25.54 1.47 6.13
N GLY A 96 -25.80 1.61 4.83
CA GLY A 96 -26.32 0.54 3.97
C GLY A 96 -25.31 -0.58 3.67
N GLY A 97 -24.03 -0.36 3.97
CA GLY A 97 -22.97 -1.38 3.95
C GLY A 97 -22.03 -1.27 2.76
N TRP A 98 -21.21 -2.31 2.60
CA TRP A 98 -20.12 -2.38 1.62
C TRP A 98 -20.66 -2.49 0.20
N GLU A 99 -21.70 -3.31 0.05
CA GLU A 99 -22.28 -3.73 -1.21
C GLU A 99 -23.06 -2.61 -1.92
N GLU A 100 -23.28 -1.44 -1.30
CA GLU A 100 -23.81 -0.27 -2.02
C GLU A 100 -22.74 0.42 -2.89
N ILE A 101 -21.48 0.34 -2.47
CA ILE A 101 -20.33 1.04 -3.05
C ILE A 101 -19.47 0.08 -3.90
N PHE A 102 -19.20 -1.11 -3.37
CA PHE A 102 -18.31 -2.09 -3.96
C PHE A 102 -19.04 -3.38 -4.35
N GLU A 103 -18.41 -4.19 -5.19
CA GLU A 103 -18.89 -5.54 -5.50
C GLU A 103 -18.86 -6.41 -4.24
N PRO A 104 -19.82 -7.34 -4.08
CA PRO A 104 -19.77 -8.30 -2.98
C PRO A 104 -18.50 -9.15 -3.08
N LEU A 105 -17.95 -9.53 -1.92
CA LEU A 105 -16.74 -10.35 -1.87
C LEU A 105 -16.97 -11.77 -2.41
N SER A 106 -18.21 -12.19 -2.61
CA SER A 106 -18.60 -13.48 -3.17
C SER A 106 -19.92 -13.34 -3.92
N ALA A 107 -20.03 -13.98 -5.08
CA ALA A 107 -21.28 -14.06 -5.84
C ALA A 107 -22.19 -15.21 -5.36
N THR A 108 -21.62 -16.22 -4.70
CA THR A 108 -22.33 -17.47 -4.33
C THR A 108 -22.46 -17.67 -2.83
N CYS A 109 -21.71 -16.94 -2.01
CA CYS A 109 -21.64 -17.17 -0.57
C CYS A 109 -21.42 -15.90 0.27
N THR A 110 -22.53 -15.28 0.70
CA THR A 110 -22.53 -14.02 1.46
C THR A 110 -23.12 -14.15 2.87
N GLN A 111 -23.52 -15.35 3.29
CA GLN A 111 -24.26 -15.55 4.53
C GLN A 111 -23.69 -16.68 5.40
N THR A 112 -23.95 -16.59 6.70
CA THR A 112 -23.61 -17.61 7.69
C THR A 112 -24.78 -18.53 8.04
N PHE A 113 -25.95 -18.41 7.40
CA PHE A 113 -27.15 -19.24 7.63
C PHE A 113 -27.49 -19.43 9.13
N ASN A 114 -27.48 -18.35 9.90
CA ASN A 114 -27.78 -18.33 11.35
C ASN A 114 -26.82 -19.14 12.24
N PHE A 115 -25.70 -19.65 11.71
CA PHE A 115 -24.64 -20.22 12.54
C PHE A 115 -23.90 -19.10 13.28
N LYS A 116 -23.85 -19.20 14.61
CA LYS A 116 -23.11 -18.24 15.45
C LYS A 116 -21.60 -18.44 15.23
N PRO A 117 -20.87 -17.43 14.72
CA PRO A 117 -19.44 -17.56 14.53
C PRO A 117 -18.74 -17.54 15.89
N GLN A 118 -17.59 -18.18 15.96
CA GLN A 118 -16.79 -18.24 17.18
C GLN A 118 -15.52 -17.45 17.04
N VAL A 119 -15.10 -16.79 18.12
CA VAL A 119 -13.90 -15.96 18.11
C VAL A 119 -12.67 -16.79 17.71
N TRP A 120 -11.88 -16.23 16.79
CA TRP A 120 -10.63 -16.81 16.32
C TRP A 120 -9.69 -17.19 17.45
N ARG A 121 -9.14 -18.41 17.35
CA ARG A 121 -8.00 -18.91 18.12
C ARG A 121 -7.16 -19.74 17.15
N ASP A 122 -5.84 -19.62 17.21
CA ASP A 122 -4.88 -20.14 16.21
C ASP A 122 -4.89 -21.67 15.98
N CYS A 123 -5.80 -22.42 16.61
CA CYS A 123 -5.77 -23.89 16.69
C CYS A 123 -7.15 -24.55 16.52
N MET A 124 -8.08 -24.01 15.71
CA MET A 124 -9.48 -24.51 15.71
C MET A 124 -9.94 -25.14 14.38
N PRO A 125 -10.37 -26.43 14.38
CA PRO A 125 -10.93 -27.13 13.21
C PRO A 125 -12.37 -26.72 12.87
N ARG A 126 -12.91 -25.69 13.55
CA ARG A 126 -14.33 -25.35 13.48
C ARG A 126 -14.68 -24.72 12.14
N ARG A 127 -15.92 -24.89 11.71
CA ARG A 127 -16.34 -24.51 10.34
C ARG A 127 -16.51 -23.02 10.12
N ILE A 128 -16.95 -22.25 11.13
CA ILE A 128 -17.22 -20.80 11.00
C ILE A 128 -16.53 -20.07 12.15
N MET A 129 -15.62 -19.16 11.80
CA MET A 129 -14.80 -18.40 12.76
C MET A 129 -15.03 -16.90 12.55
N MET A 130 -15.00 -16.09 13.60
CA MET A 130 -14.97 -14.62 13.55
C MET A 130 -13.55 -14.16 13.85
N LEU A 131 -12.93 -13.46 12.91
CA LEU A 131 -11.60 -12.90 13.08
C LEU A 131 -11.72 -11.48 13.67
N PRO A 132 -11.17 -11.24 14.87
CA PRO A 132 -11.17 -9.89 15.45
C PRO A 132 -10.13 -9.01 14.74
N ALA A 133 -10.13 -7.72 15.08
CA ALA A 133 -9.08 -6.82 14.63
C ALA A 133 -7.70 -7.31 15.13
N VAL A 134 -6.65 -7.09 14.34
CA VAL A 134 -5.30 -7.61 14.62
C VAL A 134 -4.75 -7.15 15.98
N ASP A 135 -5.11 -5.94 16.41
CA ASP A 135 -4.77 -5.34 17.71
C ASP A 135 -5.42 -6.07 18.91
N GLN A 136 -6.43 -6.89 18.68
CA GLN A 136 -7.10 -7.70 19.70
C GLN A 136 -6.54 -9.12 19.77
N LEU A 137 -5.59 -9.47 18.90
CA LEU A 137 -4.94 -10.76 18.92
C LEU A 137 -3.68 -10.72 19.80
N PRO A 138 -3.38 -11.80 20.53
CA PRO A 138 -2.19 -11.86 21.38
C PRO A 138 -0.89 -11.90 20.56
N LYS A 139 -0.97 -12.34 19.30
CA LYS A 139 0.14 -12.39 18.35
C LYS A 139 -0.40 -12.20 16.93
N ALA A 140 0.46 -11.69 16.05
CA ALA A 140 0.16 -11.61 14.63
C ALA A 140 -0.15 -13.01 14.07
N PRO A 141 -1.22 -13.19 13.28
CA PRO A 141 -1.51 -14.47 12.66
C PRO A 141 -0.40 -14.91 11.72
N ARG A 142 -0.31 -16.22 11.51
CA ARG A 142 0.64 -16.84 10.57
C ARG A 142 0.61 -16.24 9.17
N PHE A 143 -0.55 -15.77 8.73
CA PHE A 143 -0.80 -15.23 7.39
C PHE A 143 -0.81 -13.70 7.37
N ALA A 144 -0.24 -13.05 8.39
CA ALA A 144 -0.08 -11.60 8.42
C ALA A 144 1.04 -11.17 7.45
N PRO A 145 0.95 -9.97 6.86
CA PRO A 145 2.09 -9.34 6.18
C PRO A 145 3.31 -9.25 7.12
N LEU A 146 4.55 -9.14 6.63
CA LEU A 146 4.97 -9.05 5.24
C LEU A 146 5.24 -10.43 4.59
N GLY A 147 4.72 -11.50 5.18
CA GLY A 147 4.93 -12.85 4.67
C GLY A 147 4.34 -13.07 3.27
N ILE A 148 5.05 -13.81 2.43
CA ILE A 148 4.67 -14.12 1.04
C ILE A 148 4.43 -15.63 0.84
N PRO A 149 3.64 -16.05 -0.17
CA PRO A 149 3.46 -17.45 -0.47
C PRO A 149 4.74 -18.13 -0.94
N GLU A 150 5.12 -19.21 -0.27
CA GLU A 150 6.29 -20.03 -0.61
C GLU A 150 6.24 -20.51 -2.07
N ASP A 151 5.07 -20.84 -2.60
CA ASP A 151 4.90 -21.32 -3.98
C ASP A 151 5.06 -20.24 -5.06
N LEU A 152 5.01 -18.96 -4.68
CA LEU A 152 5.11 -17.83 -5.61
C LEU A 152 6.40 -17.01 -5.41
N ALA A 153 7.21 -17.33 -4.40
CA ALA A 153 8.34 -16.50 -3.99
C ALA A 153 9.40 -16.36 -5.10
N ASP A 154 9.78 -17.46 -5.74
CA ASP A 154 10.79 -17.47 -6.81
C ASP A 154 10.29 -16.73 -8.07
N GLU A 155 9.00 -16.80 -8.37
CA GLU A 155 8.41 -16.05 -9.50
C GLU A 155 8.32 -14.55 -9.18
N LEU A 156 8.02 -14.17 -7.93
CA LEU A 156 7.97 -12.77 -7.49
C LEU A 156 9.34 -12.12 -7.50
N ASP A 157 10.39 -12.82 -7.05
CA ASP A 157 11.77 -12.30 -7.00
C ASP A 157 12.32 -11.95 -8.39
N GLN A 158 11.81 -12.61 -9.44
CA GLN A 158 12.22 -12.34 -10.83
C GLN A 158 11.79 -10.96 -11.34
N PHE A 159 10.71 -10.39 -10.79
CA PHE A 159 10.17 -9.15 -11.34
C PHE A 159 9.84 -8.07 -10.32
N HIS A 160 9.66 -8.33 -9.03
CA HIS A 160 9.13 -7.34 -8.09
C HIS A 160 10.10 -7.00 -6.95
N GLY A 161 10.42 -5.71 -6.75
CA GLY A 161 11.39 -5.29 -5.73
C GLY A 161 10.88 -5.36 -4.28
N SER A 162 9.57 -5.48 -4.08
CA SER A 162 8.96 -5.70 -2.75
C SER A 162 7.80 -6.70 -2.78
N PRO A 163 8.07 -8.02 -2.79
CA PRO A 163 7.06 -9.07 -2.90
C PRO A 163 5.96 -9.01 -1.83
N GLY A 164 6.30 -8.56 -0.61
CA GLY A 164 5.33 -8.41 0.48
C GLY A 164 4.21 -7.41 0.17
N VAL A 165 4.57 -6.25 -0.41
CA VAL A 165 3.60 -5.22 -0.81
C VAL A 165 2.74 -5.73 -1.97
N TRP A 166 3.37 -6.39 -2.95
CA TRP A 166 2.65 -6.98 -4.08
C TRP A 166 1.57 -7.96 -3.60
N TRP A 167 1.91 -8.83 -2.65
CA TRP A 167 0.99 -9.80 -2.08
C TRP A 167 -0.22 -9.13 -1.41
N VAL A 168 0.02 -8.08 -0.60
CA VAL A 168 -1.06 -7.27 0.00
C VAL A 168 -1.93 -6.61 -1.08
N GLY A 169 -1.30 -6.05 -2.11
CA GLY A 169 -1.96 -5.40 -3.25
C GLY A 169 -2.97 -6.31 -3.94
N GLN A 170 -2.72 -7.62 -4.04
CA GLN A 170 -3.65 -8.58 -4.65
C GLN A 170 -4.98 -8.70 -3.89
N PHE A 171 -4.94 -8.69 -2.55
CA PHE A 171 -6.16 -8.73 -1.74
C PHE A 171 -6.91 -7.41 -1.77
N ILE A 172 -6.16 -6.29 -1.70
CA ILE A 172 -6.76 -4.96 -1.83
C ILE A 172 -7.45 -4.82 -3.17
N LYS A 173 -6.83 -5.24 -4.29
CA LYS A 173 -7.43 -5.27 -5.63
C LYS A 173 -8.75 -6.03 -5.68
N TYR A 174 -8.82 -7.21 -5.06
CA TYR A 174 -10.03 -8.03 -5.05
C TYR A 174 -11.15 -7.41 -4.20
N ILE A 175 -10.81 -6.86 -3.03
CA ILE A 175 -11.75 -6.24 -2.11
C ILE A 175 -12.29 -4.94 -2.72
N PHE A 176 -11.42 -4.10 -3.26
CA PHE A 176 -11.69 -2.75 -3.74
C PHE A 176 -12.33 -2.68 -5.14
N ARG A 177 -13.06 -3.73 -5.56
CA ARG A 177 -13.73 -3.77 -6.86
C ARG A 177 -14.95 -2.83 -6.84
N PRO A 178 -14.93 -1.70 -7.57
CA PRO A 178 -16.05 -0.77 -7.55
C PRO A 178 -17.24 -1.34 -8.32
N ARG A 179 -18.46 -0.98 -7.89
CA ARG A 179 -19.67 -1.22 -8.70
C ARG A 179 -19.62 -0.43 -10.01
N PRO A 180 -20.44 -0.79 -11.03
CA PRO A 180 -20.43 -0.10 -12.32
C PRO A 180 -20.67 1.41 -12.23
N TRP A 181 -21.56 1.86 -11.34
CA TRP A 181 -21.83 3.29 -11.15
C TRP A 181 -20.62 4.03 -10.57
N LEU A 182 -19.94 3.44 -9.58
CA LEU A 182 -18.75 4.03 -8.96
C LEU A 182 -17.58 4.03 -9.94
N ARG A 183 -17.41 2.95 -10.72
CA ARG A 183 -16.40 2.90 -11.79
C ARG A 183 -16.58 4.05 -12.77
N LYS A 184 -17.81 4.28 -13.24
CA LYS A 184 -18.13 5.39 -14.14
C LYS A 184 -17.83 6.76 -13.50
N GLU A 185 -18.07 6.92 -12.20
CA GLU A 185 -17.74 8.15 -11.46
C GLU A 185 -16.22 8.35 -11.35
N LEU A 186 -15.46 7.29 -11.04
CA LEU A 186 -13.99 7.31 -11.01
C LEU A 186 -13.39 7.64 -12.38
N ASP A 187 -13.88 7.00 -13.45
CA ASP A 187 -13.48 7.29 -14.83
C ASP A 187 -13.81 8.76 -15.20
N GLY A 188 -14.95 9.28 -14.73
CA GLY A 188 -15.36 10.66 -14.91
C GLY A 188 -14.43 11.67 -14.20
N TYR A 189 -13.91 11.33 -13.01
CA TYR A 189 -12.94 12.17 -12.33
C TYR A 189 -11.63 12.29 -13.11
N GLU A 190 -11.15 11.20 -13.71
CA GLU A 190 -9.93 11.22 -14.55
C GLU A 190 -10.06 12.20 -15.72
N VAL A 191 -11.21 12.20 -16.39
CA VAL A 191 -11.50 13.16 -17.47
C VAL A 191 -11.58 14.59 -16.93
N THR A 192 -12.23 14.79 -15.78
CA THR A 192 -12.46 16.12 -15.20
C THR A 192 -11.15 16.84 -14.86
N VAL A 193 -10.13 16.11 -14.40
CA VAL A 193 -8.85 16.71 -14.03
C VAL A 193 -7.82 16.73 -15.16
N ASP A 194 -8.18 16.32 -16.38
CA ASP A 194 -7.21 16.08 -17.47
C ASP A 194 -6.05 15.21 -16.95
N TYR A 195 -6.37 13.99 -16.51
CA TYR A 195 -5.42 13.04 -15.95
C TYR A 195 -4.48 12.52 -17.05
N SER A 196 -3.54 13.38 -17.43
CA SER A 196 -2.56 13.18 -18.49
C SER A 196 -1.18 12.91 -17.88
N THR A 197 -0.46 11.92 -18.39
CA THR A 197 0.92 11.64 -17.98
C THR A 197 1.92 12.59 -18.65
N PRO A 198 3.07 12.88 -18.03
CA PRO A 198 3.47 12.47 -16.68
C PRO A 198 2.73 13.25 -15.58
N ILE A 199 2.41 12.55 -14.49
CA ILE A 199 1.78 13.12 -13.30
C ILE A 199 2.32 12.46 -12.02
N VAL A 200 2.69 13.29 -11.04
CA VAL A 200 3.13 12.82 -9.71
C VAL A 200 2.01 13.01 -8.70
N GLY A 201 1.73 11.96 -7.93
CA GLY A 201 0.76 12.00 -6.85
C GLY A 201 1.41 12.54 -5.59
N VAL A 202 0.81 13.56 -4.98
CA VAL A 202 1.24 14.11 -3.69
C VAL A 202 0.09 13.98 -2.71
N HIS A 203 0.32 13.24 -1.64
CA HIS A 203 -0.67 13.10 -0.56
C HIS A 203 -0.16 13.75 0.73
N VAL A 204 -0.79 14.87 1.09
CA VAL A 204 -0.47 15.65 2.29
C VAL A 204 -1.55 15.43 3.34
N ARG A 205 -1.19 14.80 4.45
CA ARG A 205 -2.10 14.56 5.59
C ARG A 205 -1.75 15.50 6.73
N ARG A 206 -2.70 16.34 7.16
CA ARG A 206 -2.53 17.29 8.25
C ARG A 206 -3.45 16.96 9.43
N THR A 207 -4.68 17.46 9.36
CA THR A 207 -5.67 17.65 10.45
C THR A 207 -5.38 16.93 11.77
N ASP A 208 -6.06 15.82 12.04
CA ASP A 208 -6.05 15.09 13.34
C ASP A 208 -4.78 14.25 13.58
N LYS A 209 -3.88 14.19 12.60
CA LYS A 209 -2.69 13.34 12.64
C LYS A 209 -1.46 14.07 13.16
N ILE A 210 -1.38 15.39 12.95
CA ILE A 210 -0.29 16.22 13.47
C ILE A 210 -0.25 16.12 15.01
N GLY A 211 0.89 15.70 15.55
CA GLY A 211 1.15 15.61 16.99
C GLY A 211 0.61 14.36 17.70
N LYS A 212 -0.02 13.42 16.96
CA LYS A 212 -0.43 12.11 17.48
C LYS A 212 0.21 10.95 16.74
N GLU A 213 0.13 10.97 15.42
CA GLU A 213 0.54 9.84 14.57
C GLU A 213 1.54 10.24 13.48
N ALA A 214 1.67 11.54 13.20
CA ALA A 214 2.63 12.06 12.23
C ALA A 214 3.09 13.47 12.60
N SER A 215 4.21 13.90 12.01
CA SER A 215 4.72 15.27 12.09
C SER A 215 4.07 16.16 11.03
N PHE A 216 4.07 17.47 11.26
CA PHE A 216 3.73 18.43 10.21
C PHE A 216 4.89 18.50 9.21
N HIS A 217 4.58 18.37 7.93
CA HIS A 217 5.52 18.56 6.83
C HIS A 217 5.05 19.71 5.94
N ALA A 218 5.95 20.64 5.63
CA ALA A 218 5.66 21.73 4.71
C ALA A 218 5.54 21.21 3.28
N ILE A 219 4.76 21.89 2.43
CA ILE A 219 4.57 21.46 1.03
C ILE A 219 5.91 21.40 0.26
N ASP A 220 6.86 22.26 0.62
CA ASP A 220 8.22 22.30 0.08
C ASP A 220 8.96 20.96 0.20
N GLU A 221 8.79 20.26 1.31
CA GLU A 221 9.44 18.97 1.55
C GLU A 221 8.95 17.94 0.53
N TYR A 222 7.64 17.90 0.26
CA TYR A 222 7.06 17.05 -0.78
C TYR A 222 7.56 17.47 -2.16
N MET A 223 7.48 18.77 -2.47
CA MET A 223 7.76 19.28 -3.81
C MET A 223 9.23 19.12 -4.21
N LYS A 224 10.16 19.10 -3.25
CA LYS A 224 11.57 18.75 -3.53
C LYS A 224 11.69 17.39 -4.22
N HIS A 225 10.98 16.37 -3.73
CA HIS A 225 11.03 15.03 -4.32
C HIS A 225 10.22 14.92 -5.63
N VAL A 226 9.24 15.81 -5.80
CA VAL A 226 8.53 15.96 -7.08
C VAL A 226 9.48 16.56 -8.12
N ASP A 227 10.24 17.61 -7.77
CA ASP A 227 11.28 18.20 -8.62
C ASP A 227 12.34 17.15 -8.99
N ASP A 228 12.89 16.44 -8.01
CA ASP A 228 13.89 15.38 -8.24
C ASP A 228 13.38 14.29 -9.21
N TRP A 229 12.09 13.96 -9.16
CA TRP A 229 11.49 12.99 -10.08
C TRP A 229 11.32 13.56 -11.49
N PHE A 230 10.77 14.78 -11.62
CA PHE A 230 10.58 15.41 -12.93
C PHE A 230 11.91 15.75 -13.61
N ASP A 231 12.93 16.16 -12.85
CA ASP A 231 14.27 16.41 -13.38
C ASP A 231 14.89 15.14 -13.96
N ARG A 232 14.72 13.99 -13.30
CA ARG A 232 15.12 12.68 -13.86
C ARG A 232 14.33 12.34 -15.11
N TYR A 233 13.00 12.49 -15.07
CA TYR A 233 12.13 12.21 -16.21
C TYR A 233 12.45 13.08 -17.43
N ASP A 234 12.74 14.37 -17.22
CA ASP A 234 13.12 15.30 -18.27
C ASP A 234 14.50 14.94 -18.85
N GLN A 235 15.46 14.54 -18.02
CA GLN A 235 16.77 14.05 -18.51
C GLN A 235 16.64 12.80 -19.39
N GLN A 236 15.74 11.87 -19.06
CA GLN A 236 15.47 10.70 -19.90
C GLN A 236 14.85 11.07 -21.27
N ARG A 237 13.99 12.10 -21.30
CA ARG A 237 13.29 12.53 -22.52
C ARG A 237 14.05 13.51 -23.40
N ASN A 238 14.95 14.30 -22.82
CA ASN A 238 15.70 15.35 -23.54
C ASN A 238 16.60 14.81 -24.67
N SER A 239 16.77 13.48 -24.77
CA SER A 239 17.41 12.81 -25.91
C SER A 239 16.47 12.58 -27.11
N GLN A 240 15.15 12.78 -26.98
CA GLN A 240 14.16 12.41 -28.01
C GLN A 240 13.09 13.46 -28.37
N GLN A 241 12.81 14.51 -27.56
CA GLN A 241 11.73 15.48 -27.86
C GLN A 241 12.13 16.95 -27.59
N GLN A 242 11.58 17.88 -28.39
CA GLN A 242 11.89 19.33 -28.34
C GLN A 242 11.02 20.15 -27.36
N GLU A 243 9.85 19.66 -26.95
CA GLU A 243 8.95 20.44 -26.08
C GLU A 243 9.18 20.15 -24.58
N PRO A 244 9.17 21.19 -23.71
CA PRO A 244 9.28 21.02 -22.26
C PRO A 244 8.13 20.18 -21.70
N THR A 245 8.46 19.24 -20.81
CA THR A 245 7.44 18.43 -20.12
C THR A 245 6.53 19.33 -19.29
N ARG A 246 5.21 19.19 -19.50
CA ARG A 246 4.22 19.81 -18.60
C ARG A 246 4.19 19.05 -17.27
N ARG A 247 4.84 19.61 -16.24
CA ARG A 247 4.91 19.00 -14.91
C ARG A 247 3.56 19.10 -14.19
N ARG A 248 2.89 17.96 -13.99
CA ARG A 248 1.57 17.86 -13.35
C ARG A 248 1.66 17.20 -11.97
N VAL A 249 0.88 17.70 -11.02
CA VAL A 249 0.78 17.14 -9.67
C VAL A 249 -0.68 16.87 -9.32
N TYR A 250 -1.02 15.63 -8.99
CA TYR A 250 -2.27 15.30 -8.32
C TYR A 250 -2.13 15.51 -6.82
N LEU A 251 -2.79 16.52 -6.27
CA LEU A 251 -2.73 16.85 -4.84
C LEU A 251 -3.96 16.31 -4.10
N ALA A 252 -3.76 15.26 -3.31
CA ALA A 252 -4.72 14.76 -2.34
C ALA A 252 -4.39 15.31 -0.95
N THR A 253 -5.35 15.91 -0.28
CA THR A 253 -5.13 16.53 1.04
C THR A 253 -6.43 16.64 1.82
N ASP A 254 -6.33 16.59 3.14
CA ASP A 254 -7.42 16.91 4.06
C ASP A 254 -7.45 18.38 4.49
N ASP A 255 -6.55 19.20 3.95
CA ASP A 255 -6.49 20.64 4.18
C ASP A 255 -6.96 21.41 2.93
N PRO A 256 -8.17 21.99 2.94
CA PRO A 256 -8.72 22.69 1.79
C PRO A 256 -7.96 23.99 1.44
N THR A 257 -7.09 24.49 2.32
CA THR A 257 -6.29 25.69 2.08
C THR A 257 -5.00 25.41 1.32
N LEU A 258 -4.60 24.14 1.19
CA LEU A 258 -3.29 23.79 0.65
C LEU A 258 -3.19 24.00 -0.86
N LEU A 259 -4.25 23.75 -1.61
CA LEU A 259 -4.24 23.91 -3.08
C LEU A 259 -3.89 25.35 -3.52
N PRO A 260 -4.54 26.42 -3.02
CA PRO A 260 -4.16 27.78 -3.41
C PRO A 260 -2.73 28.13 -2.98
N ILE A 261 -2.26 27.65 -1.83
CA ILE A 261 -0.88 27.84 -1.36
C ILE A 261 0.12 27.17 -2.33
N ALA A 262 -0.14 25.92 -2.72
CA ALA A 262 0.73 25.18 -3.64
C ALA A 262 0.79 25.85 -5.02
N LYS A 263 -0.35 26.30 -5.56
CA LYS A 263 -0.40 27.04 -6.84
C LYS A 263 0.35 28.37 -6.80
N ALA A 264 0.24 29.10 -5.69
CA ALA A 264 0.95 30.38 -5.54
C ALA A 264 2.47 30.18 -5.41
N LYS A 265 2.90 29.12 -4.71
CA LYS A 265 4.32 28.85 -4.44
C LYS A 265 5.05 28.16 -5.60
N PHE A 266 4.34 27.32 -6.35
CA PHE A 266 4.91 26.53 -7.45
C PHE A 266 4.14 26.81 -8.76
N PRO A 267 4.20 28.04 -9.30
CA PRO A 267 3.39 28.45 -10.46
C PRO A 267 3.76 27.73 -11.76
N HIS A 268 4.93 27.08 -11.82
CA HIS A 268 5.40 26.29 -12.95
C HIS A 268 4.79 24.87 -13.00
N TYR A 269 4.10 24.44 -11.95
CA TYR A 269 3.38 23.17 -11.90
C TYR A 269 1.89 23.32 -12.24
N THR A 270 1.36 22.35 -12.97
CA THR A 270 -0.09 22.19 -13.11
C THR A 270 -0.62 21.32 -11.97
N PHE A 271 -1.18 21.95 -10.93
CA PHE A 271 -1.87 21.21 -9.85
C PHE A 271 -3.29 20.84 -10.24
N VAL A 272 -3.59 19.56 -10.09
CA VAL A 272 -4.94 18.99 -10.21
C VAL A 272 -5.38 18.41 -8.87
N SER A 273 -6.59 18.76 -8.43
CA SER A 273 -7.10 18.40 -7.11
C SER A 273 -8.59 18.70 -7.02
N PHE A 274 -9.29 17.97 -6.17
CA PHE A 274 -10.71 18.17 -5.88
C PHE A 274 -10.88 18.78 -4.48
N VAL A 275 -10.94 20.12 -4.40
CA VAL A 275 -11.05 20.85 -3.11
C VAL A 275 -12.24 20.40 -2.26
N HIS A 276 -13.33 19.97 -2.90
CA HIS A 276 -14.50 19.47 -2.18
C HIS A 276 -14.22 18.16 -1.42
N PHE A 277 -13.33 17.29 -1.92
CA PHE A 277 -12.85 16.12 -1.19
C PHE A 277 -12.07 16.54 0.07
N SER A 278 -11.19 17.54 -0.06
CA SER A 278 -10.43 18.06 1.08
C SER A 278 -11.34 18.64 2.17
N ARG A 279 -12.41 19.35 1.79
CA ARG A 279 -13.38 19.90 2.73
C ARG A 279 -14.11 18.82 3.52
N THR A 280 -14.55 17.74 2.85
CA THR A 280 -15.26 16.65 3.53
C THR A 280 -14.33 15.81 4.40
N ALA A 281 -13.09 15.56 3.94
CA ALA A 281 -12.08 14.80 4.69
C ALA A 281 -11.54 15.55 5.94
N GLY A 282 -11.35 16.86 5.83
CA GLY A 282 -10.86 17.72 6.91
C GLY A 282 -11.89 18.01 8.01
N SER A 283 -13.18 17.89 7.71
CA SER A 283 -14.26 18.12 8.68
C SER A 283 -14.49 16.91 9.58
N LEU A 284 -14.31 17.06 10.89
CA LEU A 284 -14.62 16.00 11.87
C LEU A 284 -16.10 15.58 11.85
N PHE A 285 -17.01 16.47 11.44
CA PHE A 285 -18.45 16.19 11.37
C PHE A 285 -18.85 15.46 10.08
N HIS A 286 -18.19 15.75 8.95
CA HIS A 286 -18.55 15.17 7.65
C HIS A 286 -17.65 14.02 7.21
N ARG A 287 -16.53 13.78 7.90
CA ARG A 287 -15.56 12.71 7.57
C ARG A 287 -16.19 11.33 7.49
N TYR A 288 -17.22 11.07 8.30
CA TYR A 288 -17.93 9.79 8.33
C TYR A 288 -19.27 9.91 7.60
N SER A 289 -19.19 10.21 6.31
CA SER A 289 -20.33 10.29 5.40
C SER A 289 -20.04 9.55 4.10
N THR A 290 -21.10 9.21 3.37
CA THR A 290 -20.99 8.57 2.05
C THR A 290 -20.24 9.46 1.06
N ASP A 291 -20.41 10.79 1.13
CA ASP A 291 -19.70 11.73 0.27
C ASP A 291 -18.19 11.78 0.58
N SER A 292 -17.83 11.81 1.87
CA SER A 292 -16.41 11.75 2.27
C SER A 292 -15.78 10.41 1.89
N LEU A 293 -16.53 9.30 1.98
CA LEU A 293 -16.10 7.99 1.53
C LEU A 293 -15.80 7.99 0.02
N ARG A 294 -16.70 8.53 -0.81
CA ARG A 294 -16.49 8.65 -2.25
C ARG A 294 -15.25 9.48 -2.57
N GLY A 295 -15.05 10.60 -1.89
CA GLY A 295 -13.87 11.45 -2.05
C GLY A 295 -12.56 10.71 -1.75
N VAL A 296 -12.47 10.00 -0.61
CA VAL A 296 -11.24 9.25 -0.28
C VAL A 296 -11.01 8.05 -1.22
N ILE A 297 -12.07 7.41 -1.72
CA ILE A 297 -11.94 6.36 -2.74
C ILE A 297 -11.36 6.95 -4.03
N ALA A 298 -11.87 8.10 -4.47
CA ALA A 298 -11.38 8.79 -5.67
C ALA A 298 -9.92 9.25 -5.50
N ASP A 299 -9.57 9.83 -4.35
CA ASP A 299 -8.18 10.21 -4.05
C ASP A 299 -7.23 9.00 -4.09
N ILE A 300 -7.59 7.88 -3.47
CA ILE A 300 -6.79 6.64 -3.50
C ILE A 300 -6.64 6.14 -4.93
N HIS A 301 -7.73 6.09 -5.70
CA HIS A 301 -7.74 5.65 -7.10
C HIS A 301 -6.79 6.50 -7.94
N LEU A 302 -6.92 7.82 -7.87
CA LEU A 302 -6.12 8.76 -8.65
C LEU A 302 -4.66 8.78 -8.21
N LEU A 303 -4.35 8.67 -6.91
CA LEU A 303 -2.98 8.53 -6.42
C LEU A 303 -2.33 7.24 -6.91
N SER A 304 -3.07 6.12 -6.91
CA SER A 304 -2.53 4.82 -7.31
C SER A 304 -2.13 4.76 -8.80
N LYS A 305 -2.75 5.59 -9.64
CA LYS A 305 -2.48 5.67 -11.09
C LYS A 305 -1.36 6.66 -11.44
N CYS A 306 -0.81 7.40 -10.49
CA CYS A 306 0.24 8.36 -10.76
C CYS A 306 1.54 7.65 -11.15
N ASN A 307 2.42 8.33 -11.89
CA ASN A 307 3.72 7.77 -12.28
C ASN A 307 4.68 7.63 -11.10
N TYR A 308 4.45 8.41 -10.04
CA TYR A 308 5.23 8.41 -8.80
C TYR A 308 4.37 8.95 -7.65
N LEU A 309 4.70 8.56 -6.42
CA LEU A 309 3.94 8.95 -5.23
C LEU A 309 4.84 9.60 -4.18
N VAL A 310 4.56 10.84 -3.79
CA VAL A 310 5.26 11.52 -2.68
C VAL A 310 4.27 11.75 -1.53
N CYS A 311 4.55 11.18 -0.37
CA CYS A 311 3.63 11.23 0.75
C CYS A 311 4.28 10.93 2.10
N THR A 312 3.47 10.78 3.14
CA THR A 312 3.85 10.13 4.40
C THR A 312 3.27 8.71 4.46
N PHE A 313 4.13 7.72 4.69
CA PHE A 313 3.72 6.33 4.88
C PHE A 313 3.20 6.06 6.28
N SER A 314 3.28 6.99 7.22
CA SER A 314 2.42 6.96 8.42
C SER A 314 0.93 6.98 8.06
N SER A 315 0.54 7.60 6.93
CA SER A 315 -0.85 7.61 6.45
C SER A 315 -1.26 6.34 5.73
N GLN A 316 -2.29 5.68 6.25
CA GLN A 316 -2.92 4.50 5.63
C GLN A 316 -3.44 4.79 4.21
N VAL A 317 -3.88 6.03 3.93
CA VAL A 317 -4.38 6.41 2.58
C VAL A 317 -3.26 6.30 1.55
N CYS A 318 -2.06 6.76 1.88
CA CYS A 318 -0.93 6.65 0.96
C CYS A 318 -0.51 5.19 0.76
N ARG A 319 -0.47 4.40 1.85
CA ARG A 319 -0.11 2.99 1.77
C ARG A 319 -1.07 2.19 0.89
N VAL A 320 -2.38 2.42 1.01
CA VAL A 320 -3.37 1.78 0.11
C VAL A 320 -3.16 2.19 -1.35
N ALA A 321 -2.92 3.47 -1.63
CA ALA A 321 -2.66 3.92 -2.99
C ALA A 321 -1.40 3.26 -3.57
N TYR A 322 -0.34 3.15 -2.77
CA TYR A 322 0.91 2.47 -3.13
C TYR A 322 0.72 0.96 -3.33
N GLU A 323 -0.09 0.28 -2.51
CA GLU A 323 -0.42 -1.13 -2.66
C GLU A 323 -1.22 -1.40 -3.96
N LEU A 324 -2.19 -0.54 -4.27
CA LEU A 324 -2.95 -0.62 -5.52
C LEU A 324 -2.07 -0.34 -6.75
N MET A 325 -1.11 0.59 -6.64
CA MET A 325 -0.13 0.91 -7.68
C MET A 325 0.68 -0.33 -8.10
N GLN A 326 1.00 -1.24 -7.17
CA GLN A 326 1.69 -2.51 -7.48
C GLN A 326 0.88 -3.43 -8.40
N THR A 327 -0.42 -3.18 -8.57
CA THR A 327 -1.31 -3.98 -9.42
C THR A 327 -1.54 -3.37 -10.81
N LEU A 328 -0.94 -2.20 -11.06
CA LEU A 328 -1.05 -1.41 -12.29
C LEU A 328 0.24 -1.42 -13.11
N HIS A 329 1.37 -1.76 -12.48
CA HIS A 329 2.67 -1.88 -13.13
C HIS A 329 3.30 -3.24 -12.83
N PRO A 330 4.26 -3.71 -13.64
CA PRO A 330 5.00 -4.93 -13.34
C PRO A 330 5.74 -4.85 -12.00
N ASP A 331 6.33 -3.68 -11.73
CA ASP A 331 7.09 -3.41 -10.50
C ASP A 331 7.10 -1.92 -10.22
N ALA A 332 6.23 -1.50 -9.29
CA ALA A 332 6.16 -0.13 -8.82
C ALA A 332 6.78 0.02 -7.42
N SER A 333 7.64 -0.93 -7.00
CA SER A 333 8.14 -0.97 -5.63
C SER A 333 8.99 0.25 -5.26
N ASN A 334 9.52 0.94 -6.27
CA ASN A 334 10.36 2.13 -6.10
C ASN A 334 9.64 3.41 -6.57
N TYR A 335 8.34 3.35 -6.89
CA TYR A 335 7.60 4.49 -7.44
C TYR A 335 7.02 5.37 -6.33
N PHE A 336 7.80 5.58 -5.27
CA PHE A 336 7.41 6.42 -4.16
C PHE A 336 8.60 7.11 -3.50
N HIS A 337 8.31 8.21 -2.81
CA HIS A 337 9.15 8.76 -1.77
C HIS A 337 8.30 9.04 -0.53
N SER A 338 8.71 8.50 0.61
CA SER A 338 8.05 8.78 1.89
C SER A 338 8.85 9.77 2.71
N LEU A 339 8.19 10.77 3.30
CA LEU A 339 8.84 11.74 4.17
C LEU A 339 9.07 11.22 5.60
N ASP A 340 8.50 10.07 5.95
CA ASP A 340 8.58 9.50 7.29
C ASP A 340 8.89 8.00 7.27
N ASP A 341 7.87 7.15 7.40
CA ASP A 341 8.03 5.72 7.62
C ASP A 341 8.49 5.00 6.33
N VAL A 342 9.18 3.88 6.50
CA VAL A 342 9.25 2.87 5.43
C VAL A 342 7.87 2.23 5.25
N TYR A 343 7.67 1.48 4.17
CA TYR A 343 6.40 0.76 4.02
C TYR A 343 6.19 -0.20 5.20
N TYR A 344 5.00 -0.17 5.80
CA TYR A 344 4.60 -1.12 6.81
C TYR A 344 3.09 -1.39 6.75
N TYR A 345 2.71 -2.53 7.30
CA TYR A 345 1.34 -2.97 7.48
C TYR A 345 1.02 -3.09 8.97
N GLY A 346 -0.06 -2.47 9.42
CA GLY A 346 -0.44 -2.49 10.84
C GLY A 346 -0.75 -3.91 11.32
N GLY A 347 0.02 -4.41 12.29
CA GLY A 347 -0.09 -5.79 12.79
C GLY A 347 0.72 -6.83 12.01
N GLN A 348 1.70 -6.39 11.21
CA GLN A 348 2.64 -7.28 10.53
C GLN A 348 3.52 -8.10 11.49
N THR A 349 4.13 -9.15 10.95
CA THR A 349 5.29 -9.81 11.56
C THR A 349 6.48 -8.86 11.63
N ALA A 350 7.50 -9.21 12.42
CA ALA A 350 8.73 -8.43 12.48
C ALA A 350 9.27 -8.14 11.08
N HIS A 351 9.58 -6.87 10.80
CA HIS A 351 10.27 -6.45 9.59
C HIS A 351 11.75 -6.68 9.79
N GLU A 352 12.32 -7.64 9.06
CA GLU A 352 13.70 -8.05 9.25
C GLU A 352 14.53 -7.86 7.99
N GLN A 353 15.79 -7.52 8.19
CA GLN A 353 16.80 -7.39 7.15
C GLN A 353 18.00 -8.27 7.53
N THR A 354 18.76 -8.75 6.55
CA THR A 354 20.04 -9.44 6.75
C THR A 354 21.17 -8.51 6.41
N ALA A 355 22.17 -8.39 7.28
CA ALA A 355 23.41 -7.70 6.99
C ALA A 355 24.21 -8.45 5.91
N VAL A 356 24.54 -7.75 4.84
CA VAL A 356 25.34 -8.28 3.71
C VAL A 356 26.75 -7.73 3.68
N LEU A 357 27.05 -6.71 4.49
CA LEU A 357 28.37 -6.13 4.69
C LEU A 357 28.61 -5.84 6.17
N ASP A 358 29.86 -6.00 6.60
CA ASP A 358 30.27 -5.65 7.96
C ASP A 358 30.21 -4.13 8.19
N HIS A 359 29.97 -3.74 9.44
CA HIS A 359 30.04 -2.36 9.88
C HIS A 359 30.57 -2.28 11.31
N ASP A 360 31.69 -1.59 11.45
CA ASP A 360 32.18 -1.15 12.75
C ASP A 360 31.61 0.26 13.04
N PRO A 361 30.96 0.45 14.20
CA PRO A 361 30.39 1.75 14.57
C PRO A 361 31.51 2.75 14.87
N LYS A 362 31.35 3.99 14.41
CA LYS A 362 32.32 5.06 14.71
C LYS A 362 32.36 5.37 16.22
N PRO A 363 33.53 5.64 16.81
CA PRO A 363 33.61 6.03 18.22
C PRO A 363 32.72 7.23 18.55
N GLY A 364 31.89 7.09 19.59
CA GLY A 364 30.96 8.14 20.04
C GLY A 364 29.70 8.32 19.17
N SER A 365 29.49 7.47 18.16
CA SER A 365 28.27 7.51 17.34
C SER A 365 27.12 6.72 18.01
N GLN A 366 25.92 6.86 17.45
CA GLN A 366 24.77 6.01 17.78
C GLN A 366 24.66 4.81 16.84
N GLU A 367 25.74 4.47 16.12
CA GLU A 367 25.75 3.36 15.16
C GLU A 367 25.82 2.00 15.89
N ILE A 368 25.29 0.95 15.26
CA ILE A 368 25.40 -0.43 15.74
C ILE A 368 26.39 -1.22 14.89
N GLU A 369 27.05 -2.18 15.54
CA GLU A 369 27.86 -3.16 14.81
C GLU A 369 26.96 -4.04 13.93
N LEU A 370 27.40 -4.27 12.69
CA LEU A 370 26.88 -5.31 11.81
C LEU A 370 27.98 -6.29 11.42
N ARG A 371 27.66 -7.58 11.43
CA ARG A 371 28.46 -8.62 10.79
C ARG A 371 27.62 -9.32 9.73
N VAL A 372 28.24 -9.75 8.63
CA VAL A 372 27.55 -10.48 7.55
C VAL A 372 26.74 -11.65 8.14
N GLY A 373 25.46 -11.73 7.78
CA GLY A 373 24.50 -12.72 8.27
C GLY A 373 23.70 -12.29 9.51
N ASP A 374 24.04 -11.16 10.15
CA ASP A 374 23.24 -10.63 11.25
C ASP A 374 21.82 -10.28 10.78
N VAL A 375 20.83 -10.65 11.59
CA VAL A 375 19.44 -10.22 11.39
C VAL A 375 19.22 -8.89 12.11
N VAL A 376 18.65 -7.91 11.43
CA VAL A 376 18.34 -6.58 11.95
C VAL A 376 16.83 -6.35 11.84
N GLY A 377 16.19 -6.07 12.97
CA GLY A 377 14.80 -5.59 12.97
C GLY A 377 14.77 -4.10 12.64
N ILE A 378 14.37 -3.74 11.43
CA ILE A 378 14.31 -2.34 11.00
C ILE A 378 13.15 -1.61 11.71
N ALA A 379 13.42 -0.40 12.19
CA ALA A 379 12.42 0.52 12.71
C ALA A 379 12.04 1.59 11.68
N GLY A 380 12.98 2.02 10.84
CA GLY A 380 12.74 3.00 9.77
C GLY A 380 14.01 3.38 9.02
N ASN A 381 13.83 4.14 7.94
CA ASN A 381 14.89 4.75 7.14
C ASN A 381 14.84 6.27 7.37
N HIS A 382 15.99 6.90 7.61
CA HIS A 382 16.07 8.35 7.81
C HIS A 382 16.21 9.13 6.49
N TRP A 383 16.32 8.42 5.37
CA TRP A 383 16.46 8.98 4.02
C TRP A 383 17.74 9.83 3.83
N ASP A 384 18.74 9.62 4.69
CA ASP A 384 20.04 10.29 4.70
C ASP A 384 21.23 9.32 4.47
N GLY A 385 20.92 8.06 4.11
CA GLY A 385 21.89 6.98 3.96
C GLY A 385 21.98 6.04 5.17
N PHE A 386 21.31 6.37 6.28
CA PHE A 386 21.21 5.53 7.47
C PHE A 386 19.77 5.07 7.75
N SER A 387 19.68 3.87 8.29
CA SER A 387 18.46 3.29 8.86
C SER A 387 18.64 3.13 10.37
N LYS A 388 17.53 3.03 11.09
CA LYS A 388 17.51 2.73 12.52
C LYS A 388 16.88 1.36 12.73
N GLY A 389 17.47 0.56 13.62
CA GLY A 389 16.95 -0.78 13.92
C GLY A 389 17.70 -1.45 15.06
N THR A 390 17.31 -2.70 15.33
CA THR A 390 17.88 -3.52 16.40
C THR A 390 18.58 -4.74 15.81
N ASN A 391 19.90 -4.85 16.01
CA ASN A 391 20.62 -6.07 15.65
C ASN A 391 20.22 -7.20 16.62
N ARG A 392 19.68 -8.29 16.06
CA ARG A 392 19.16 -9.42 16.85
C ARG A 392 20.25 -10.20 17.57
N ARG A 393 21.49 -10.20 17.09
CA ARG A 393 22.65 -10.85 17.73
C ARG A 393 23.12 -10.05 18.94
N THR A 394 23.42 -8.76 18.76
CA THR A 394 23.99 -7.91 19.81
C THR A 394 22.94 -7.33 20.76
N LYS A 395 21.66 -7.36 20.37
CA LYS A 395 20.53 -6.69 21.04
C LYS A 395 20.64 -5.16 21.12
N GLN A 396 21.61 -4.57 20.43
CA GLN A 396 21.78 -3.12 20.38
C GLN A 396 20.84 -2.51 19.35
N THR A 397 20.31 -1.33 19.71
CA THR A 397 19.47 -0.51 18.83
C THR A 397 20.20 0.78 18.50
N GLY A 398 20.25 1.14 17.23
CA GLY A 398 20.91 2.35 16.77
C GLY A 398 20.90 2.46 15.25
N LEU A 399 21.80 3.29 14.72
CA LEU A 399 21.89 3.59 13.30
C LEU A 399 22.79 2.58 12.57
N TYR A 400 22.51 2.32 11.31
CA TYR A 400 23.38 1.57 10.43
C TYR A 400 23.23 2.05 8.98
N PRO A 401 24.29 1.99 8.14
CA PRO A 401 24.18 2.39 6.75
C PRO A 401 23.20 1.49 5.99
N SER A 402 22.18 2.08 5.35
CA SER A 402 21.06 1.32 4.78
C SER A 402 21.48 0.35 3.67
N TYR A 403 22.53 0.69 2.91
CA TYR A 403 23.02 -0.14 1.80
C TYR A 403 23.71 -1.45 2.25
N LYS A 404 23.99 -1.61 3.55
CA LYS A 404 24.67 -2.79 4.11
C LYS A 404 23.71 -3.93 4.48
N THR A 405 22.43 -3.78 4.20
CA THR A 405 21.39 -4.75 4.56
C THR A 405 20.50 -5.07 3.36
N LYS A 406 19.97 -6.30 3.30
CA LYS A 406 18.96 -6.75 2.34
C LYS A 406 17.67 -7.13 3.08
N GLU A 407 16.52 -6.79 2.50
CA GLU A 407 15.20 -7.17 3.02
C GLU A 407 15.02 -8.69 3.14
N ILE A 408 14.38 -9.14 4.22
CA ILE A 408 13.94 -10.53 4.42
C ILE A 408 12.41 -10.58 4.33
N PHE A 409 11.89 -11.33 3.36
CA PHE A 409 10.45 -11.62 3.27
C PHE A 409 10.16 -13.02 3.84
N PRO A 410 9.37 -13.14 4.92
CA PRO A 410 9.03 -14.45 5.48
C PRO A 410 8.28 -15.32 4.47
N LEU A 411 8.77 -16.53 4.20
CA LEU A 411 8.04 -17.50 3.38
C LEU A 411 6.96 -18.19 4.21
N VAL A 412 5.73 -18.13 3.72
CA VAL A 412 4.56 -18.71 4.37
C VAL A 412 3.95 -19.76 3.46
N LYS A 413 3.79 -20.97 3.98
CA LYS A 413 3.08 -22.03 3.28
C LYS A 413 1.57 -21.76 3.22
N TYR A 414 1.13 -21.14 2.13
CA TYR A 414 -0.27 -20.91 1.79
C TYR A 414 -0.86 -22.09 0.99
N PRO A 415 -2.19 -22.26 0.95
CA PRO A 415 -2.83 -23.15 -0.01
C PRO A 415 -2.68 -22.63 -1.45
N THR A 416 -2.47 -23.54 -2.39
CA THR A 416 -2.20 -23.23 -3.80
C THR A 416 -3.44 -23.27 -4.69
N TYR A 417 -4.57 -23.80 -4.19
CA TYR A 417 -5.85 -23.90 -4.91
C TYR A 417 -5.71 -24.37 -6.37
N PRO A 418 -5.30 -25.63 -6.61
CA PRO A 418 -4.98 -26.14 -7.96
C PRO A 418 -6.19 -26.43 -8.85
N GLN A 419 -7.42 -26.30 -8.33
CA GLN A 419 -8.67 -26.51 -9.07
C GLN A 419 -8.96 -25.37 -10.05
#